data_AF-A0A842ZUE5-F1
#
_entry.id   AF-A0A842ZUE5-F1
#
_cell.length_a   1.000
_cell.length_b   1.000
_cell.length_c   1.000
_cell.angle_alpha   90.00
_cell.angle_beta   90.00
_cell.angle_gamma   90.00
#
_symmetry.space_group_name_H-M   'P 1'
#
loop_
_entity.id
_entity.type
_entity.pdbx_description
1 polymer ?
#
loop_
_entity_poly.entity_id
_entity_poly.type
_entity_poly.pdbx_seq_one_letter_code
_entity_poly.pdbx_strand_id
1 'polypeptide(L)'
;MKDYTNSTIVKVKCDCCGKDIECPEEMLKTSKKHLCYSCFQDPKSFKNFKHDELKNVHVDMPLEEVTDDIADNFATMMVNEAFPKIWSEKKEDLKELSKKDLSKEMFGVGVYIGIQAFMDSMQEEKKNKK
;
A
#
# COMPACT_ATOMS: atom_id res chain seq x y z
N MET A 1 1.83 14.67 7.76
CA MET A 1 1.56 13.75 8.89
C MET A 1 2.12 14.38 10.15
N LYS A 2 1.34 14.47 11.23
CA LYS A 2 1.90 14.82 12.55
C LYS A 2 2.66 13.58 13.04
N ASP A 3 3.88 13.78 13.51
CA ASP A 3 4.76 12.72 13.97
C ASP A 3 4.44 12.45 15.45
N TYR A 4 3.82 11.30 15.74
CA TYR A 4 3.34 10.94 17.09
C TYR A 4 4.35 10.05 17.85
N THR A 5 5.59 9.98 17.37
CA THR A 5 6.66 9.10 17.85
C THR A 5 7.04 9.25 19.32
N ASN A 6 6.59 10.31 20.01
CA ASN A 6 6.81 10.55 21.45
C ASN A 6 5.53 10.55 22.31
N SER A 7 4.40 10.07 21.78
CA SER A 7 3.13 10.05 22.52
C SER A 7 2.97 8.77 23.35
N THR A 8 2.47 8.91 24.59
CA THR A 8 2.11 7.77 25.45
C THR A 8 1.00 6.97 24.79
N ILE A 9 1.16 5.64 24.70
CA ILE A 9 0.11 4.74 24.21
C ILE A 9 -0.80 4.35 25.38
N VAL A 10 -2.11 4.48 25.19
CA VAL A 10 -3.13 4.07 26.16
C VAL A 10 -4.07 3.04 25.54
N LYS A 11 -4.63 2.17 26.39
CA LYS A 11 -5.63 1.18 25.97
C LYS A 11 -7.03 1.77 26.06
N VAL A 12 -7.76 1.72 24.96
CA VAL A 12 -9.18 2.11 24.87
C VAL A 12 -10.00 0.98 24.27
N LYS A 13 -11.33 1.06 24.37
CA LYS A 13 -12.21 0.05 23.79
C LYS A 13 -12.67 0.44 22.40
N CYS A 14 -12.69 -0.54 21.50
CA CYS A 14 -13.33 -0.42 20.20
C CYS A 14 -14.83 -0.12 20.38
N ASP A 15 -15.31 0.96 19.77
CA ASP A 15 -16.71 1.39 19.82
C ASP A 15 -17.69 0.37 19.19
N CYS A 16 -17.20 -0.54 18.34
CA CYS A 16 -18.03 -1.55 17.68
C CYS A 16 -18.09 -2.88 18.45
N CYS A 17 -16.94 -3.43 18.85
CA CYS A 17 -16.87 -4.78 19.44
C CYS A 17 -16.40 -4.81 20.90
N GLY A 18 -15.98 -3.68 21.46
CA GLY A 18 -15.54 -3.57 22.86
C GLY A 18 -14.17 -4.16 23.17
N LYS A 19 -13.42 -4.65 22.17
CA LYS A 19 -12.03 -5.11 22.33
C LYS A 19 -11.11 -3.96 22.74
N ASP A 20 -10.11 -4.26 23.57
CA ASP A 20 -9.07 -3.30 23.90
C ASP A 20 -8.14 -3.08 22.69
N ILE A 21 -7.82 -1.82 22.42
CA ILE A 21 -7.00 -1.35 21.30
C ILE A 21 -6.06 -0.25 21.75
N GLU A 22 -4.97 -0.04 21.01
CA GLU A 22 -3.96 0.96 21.30
C GLU A 22 -4.30 2.31 20.64
N CYS A 23 -4.23 3.36 21.44
CA CYS A 23 -4.47 4.73 20.99
C CYS A 23 -3.41 5.68 21.55
N PRO A 24 -2.76 6.50 20.72
CA PRO A 24 -1.95 7.61 21.19
C PRO A 24 -2.77 8.56 22.07
N GLU A 25 -2.26 8.94 23.24
CA GLU A 25 -2.97 9.80 24.18
C GLU A 25 -3.42 11.14 23.54
N GLU A 26 -2.65 11.66 22.59
CA GLU A 26 -3.00 12.87 21.85
C GLU A 26 -4.24 12.69 20.97
N MET A 27 -4.46 11.49 20.43
CA MET A 27 -5.61 11.17 19.59
C MET A 27 -6.90 11.10 20.40
N LEU A 28 -6.85 10.86 21.72
CA LEU A 28 -8.04 10.95 22.56
C LEU A 28 -8.71 12.32 22.53
N LYS A 29 -7.93 13.39 22.28
CA LYS A 29 -8.43 14.77 22.26
C LYS A 29 -9.17 15.12 20.97
N THR A 30 -8.84 14.41 19.88
CA THR A 30 -9.36 14.71 18.53
C THR A 30 -10.32 13.65 18.03
N SER A 31 -10.11 12.40 18.41
CA SER A 31 -10.87 11.25 17.94
C SER A 31 -12.14 11.09 18.76
N LYS A 32 -13.28 11.11 18.06
CA LYS A 32 -14.60 10.89 18.66
C LYS A 32 -14.90 9.39 18.85
N LYS A 33 -14.23 8.54 18.07
CA LYS A 33 -14.47 7.10 17.99
C LYS A 33 -13.15 6.36 17.81
N HIS A 34 -13.09 5.15 18.34
CA HIS A 34 -11.93 4.27 18.31
C HIS A 34 -12.35 2.90 17.79
N LEU A 35 -11.71 2.42 16.74
CA LEU A 35 -12.04 1.15 16.10
C LEU A 35 -10.81 0.25 16.04
N CYS A 36 -11.01 -1.05 16.23
CA CYS A 36 -10.02 -2.03 15.83
C CYS A 36 -10.05 -2.20 14.31
N TYR A 37 -8.91 -2.59 13.73
CA TYR A 37 -8.79 -2.82 12.29
C TYR A 37 -9.90 -3.69 11.70
N SER A 38 -10.22 -4.82 12.36
CA SER A 38 -11.26 -5.74 11.89
C SER A 38 -12.65 -5.09 11.80
N CYS A 39 -13.00 -4.20 12.72
CA CYS A 39 -14.28 -3.48 12.66
C CYS A 39 -14.25 -2.37 11.62
N PHE A 40 -13.09 -1.76 11.38
CA PHE A 40 -12.91 -0.77 10.32
C PHE A 40 -13.06 -1.40 8.91
N GLN A 41 -12.62 -2.64 8.72
CA GLN A 41 -12.77 -3.32 7.43
C GLN A 41 -14.20 -3.80 7.15
N ASP A 42 -15.04 -4.04 8.15
CA ASP A 42 -16.43 -4.50 7.95
C ASP A 42 -17.40 -3.33 7.72
N PRO A 43 -18.00 -3.19 6.52
CA PRO A 43 -18.98 -2.14 6.22
C PRO A 43 -20.21 -2.16 7.15
N LYS A 44 -20.52 -3.29 7.77
CA LYS A 44 -21.66 -3.42 8.70
C LYS A 44 -21.39 -2.72 10.04
N SER A 45 -20.13 -2.58 10.43
CA SER A 45 -19.73 -1.92 11.69
C SER A 45 -20.11 -0.45 11.74
N PHE A 46 -20.18 0.22 10.58
CA PHE A 46 -20.47 1.64 10.47
C PHE A 46 -21.96 1.97 10.37
N LYS A 47 -22.85 0.98 10.33
CA LYS A 47 -24.30 1.22 10.14
C LYS A 47 -24.93 2.12 11.21
N ASN A 48 -24.34 2.13 12.41
CA ASN A 48 -24.83 2.92 13.54
C ASN A 48 -24.06 4.24 13.73
N PHE A 49 -23.08 4.53 12.89
CA PHE A 49 -22.25 5.73 13.00
C PHE A 49 -22.88 6.86 12.21
N LYS A 50 -22.94 8.05 12.80
CA LYS A 50 -23.33 9.24 12.05
C LYS A 50 -22.18 9.67 11.14
N HIS A 51 -22.52 10.29 10.02
CA HIS A 51 -21.55 10.67 9.00
C HIS A 51 -20.49 11.67 9.49
N ASP A 52 -20.78 12.44 10.54
CA ASP A 52 -19.88 13.38 11.21
C ASP A 52 -18.96 12.72 12.25
N GLU A 53 -19.32 11.54 12.75
CA GLU A 53 -18.50 10.73 13.66
C GLU A 53 -17.38 10.02 12.89
N LEU A 54 -17.66 9.62 11.64
CA LEU A 54 -16.69 8.97 10.74
C LEU A 54 -15.50 9.86 10.38
N LYS A 55 -15.62 11.18 10.53
CA LYS A 55 -14.54 12.12 10.20
C LYS A 55 -13.40 12.15 11.22
N ASN A 56 -13.64 11.66 12.45
CA ASN A 56 -12.69 11.72 13.56
C ASN A 56 -12.59 10.35 14.24
N VAL A 57 -12.24 9.32 13.47
CA VAL A 57 -12.09 7.96 13.95
C VAL A 57 -10.60 7.63 14.04
N HIS A 58 -10.15 7.17 15.20
CA HIS A 58 -8.88 6.47 15.34
C HIS A 58 -9.07 5.00 15.01
N VAL A 59 -8.19 4.44 14.19
CA VAL A 59 -8.15 3.00 13.89
C VAL A 59 -6.82 2.46 14.37
N ASP A 60 -6.89 1.49 15.26
CA ASP A 60 -5.72 0.72 15.67
C ASP A 60 -5.41 -0.33 14.61
N MET A 61 -4.30 -0.14 13.90
CA MET A 61 -3.89 -0.92 12.73
C MET A 61 -2.52 -1.57 12.98
N PRO A 62 -2.43 -2.91 13.02
CA PRO A 62 -1.14 -3.60 13.13
C PRO A 62 -0.25 -3.28 11.94
N LEU A 63 1.03 -3.01 12.17
CA LEU A 63 1.99 -2.67 11.12
C LEU A 63 2.11 -3.76 10.06
N GLU A 64 2.01 -5.03 10.47
CA GLU A 64 2.06 -6.19 9.59
C GLU A 64 0.86 -6.25 8.63
N GLU A 65 -0.34 -5.92 9.12
CA GLU A 65 -1.57 -5.88 8.31
C GLU A 65 -1.58 -4.66 7.37
N VAL A 66 -1.00 -3.54 7.81
CA VAL A 66 -0.82 -2.32 6.98
C VAL A 66 0.06 -2.62 5.78
N THR A 67 1.16 -3.35 5.95
CA THR A 67 2.12 -3.55 4.86
C THR A 67 1.57 -4.43 3.75
N ASP A 68 0.86 -5.51 4.09
CA ASP A 68 0.33 -6.45 3.11
C ASP A 68 -0.89 -5.84 2.40
N ASP A 69 -1.83 -5.25 3.13
CA ASP A 69 -3.02 -4.65 2.53
C ASP A 69 -2.70 -3.38 1.72
N ILE A 70 -1.73 -2.56 2.14
CA ILE A 70 -1.30 -1.40 1.31
C ILE A 70 -0.58 -1.90 0.06
N ALA A 71 0.30 -2.89 0.17
CA ALA A 71 1.01 -3.43 -0.98
C ALA A 71 0.03 -4.03 -2.01
N ASP A 72 -0.94 -4.82 -1.55
CA ASP A 72 -1.94 -5.44 -2.41
C ASP A 72 -2.90 -4.42 -3.02
N ASN A 73 -3.36 -3.43 -2.25
CA ASN A 73 -4.19 -2.35 -2.79
C ASN A 73 -3.42 -1.49 -3.79
N PHE A 74 -2.15 -1.18 -3.51
CA PHE A 74 -1.29 -0.44 -4.43
C PHE A 74 -1.02 -1.24 -5.70
N ALA A 75 -0.69 -2.53 -5.60
CA ALA A 75 -0.50 -3.41 -6.74
C ALA A 75 -1.79 -3.50 -7.58
N THR A 76 -2.94 -3.65 -6.91
CA THR A 76 -4.25 -3.68 -7.55
C THR A 76 -4.55 -2.37 -8.30
N MET A 77 -4.29 -1.22 -7.70
CA MET A 77 -4.43 0.10 -8.33
C MET A 77 -3.49 0.22 -9.53
N MET A 78 -2.23 -0.19 -9.38
CA MET A 78 -1.23 -0.14 -10.45
C MET A 78 -1.64 -1.02 -11.63
N VAL A 79 -2.15 -2.23 -11.40
CA VAL A 79 -2.56 -3.17 -12.46
C VAL A 79 -3.87 -2.77 -13.12
N ASN A 80 -4.87 -2.32 -12.35
CA ASN A 80 -6.21 -2.09 -12.87
C ASN A 80 -6.44 -0.67 -13.38
N GLU A 81 -5.72 0.33 -12.85
CA GLU A 81 -5.93 1.73 -13.20
C GLU A 81 -4.73 2.32 -13.95
N ALA A 82 -3.54 2.22 -13.37
CA ALA A 82 -2.35 2.87 -13.94
C ALA A 82 -1.83 2.15 -15.19
N PHE A 83 -1.71 0.82 -15.14
CA PHE A 83 -1.14 0.02 -16.22
C PHE A 83 -1.92 0.14 -17.54
N PRO A 84 -3.26 0.07 -17.57
CA PRO A 84 -3.99 0.21 -18.84
C PRO A 84 -3.76 1.57 -19.49
N LYS A 85 -3.69 2.64 -18.69
CA LYS A 85 -3.41 3.99 -19.19
C LYS A 85 -1.98 4.09 -19.73
N ILE A 86 -0.99 3.72 -18.93
CA ILE A 86 0.44 3.74 -19.32
C ILE A 86 0.66 2.87 -20.56
N TRP A 87 0.05 1.69 -20.59
CA TRP A 87 0.16 0.78 -21.73
C TRP A 87 -0.49 1.35 -22.98
N SER A 88 -1.66 1.99 -22.87
CA SER A 88 -2.32 2.61 -24.01
C SER A 88 -1.46 3.71 -24.64
N GLU A 89 -0.87 4.58 -23.81
CA GLU A 89 0.03 5.65 -24.25
C GLU A 89 1.30 5.06 -24.89
N LYS A 90 1.99 4.17 -24.19
CA LYS A 90 3.23 3.57 -24.71
C LYS A 90 2.99 2.73 -25.97
N LYS A 91 1.83 2.09 -26.10
CA LYS A 91 1.48 1.32 -27.30
C LYS A 91 1.29 2.21 -28.52
N GLU A 92 0.73 3.41 -28.37
CA GLU A 92 0.64 4.38 -29.47
C GLU A 92 2.05 4.82 -29.88
N ASP A 93 2.90 5.21 -28.93
CA ASP A 93 4.30 5.59 -29.22
C ASP A 93 5.04 4.49 -30.01
N LEU A 94 4.87 3.22 -29.61
CA LEU A 94 5.50 2.09 -30.28
C LEU A 94 5.00 1.86 -31.72
N LYS A 95 3.76 2.25 -32.03
CA LYS A 95 3.22 2.16 -33.40
C LYS A 95 3.80 3.22 -34.33
N GLU A 96 4.19 4.37 -33.77
CA GLU A 96 4.80 5.46 -34.53
C GLU A 96 6.26 5.18 -34.90
N LEU A 97 6.91 4.21 -34.23
CA LEU A 97 8.28 3.83 -34.53
C LEU A 97 8.42 3.10 -35.87
N SER A 98 9.54 3.35 -36.55
CA SER A 98 9.94 2.53 -37.69
C SER A 98 10.23 1.10 -37.24
N LYS A 99 10.11 0.11 -38.14
CA LYS A 99 10.46 -1.30 -37.84
C LYS A 99 11.87 -1.46 -37.27
N LYS A 100 12.81 -0.65 -37.76
CA LYS A 100 14.21 -0.67 -37.31
C LYS A 100 14.34 -0.13 -35.88
N ASP A 101 13.64 0.95 -35.57
CA ASP A 101 13.73 1.58 -34.25
C ASP A 101 12.95 0.79 -33.20
N LEU A 102 11.79 0.23 -33.55
CA LEU A 102 11.08 -0.73 -32.72
C LEU A 102 11.96 -1.94 -32.38
N SER A 103 12.68 -2.49 -33.37
CA SER A 103 13.60 -3.62 -33.13
C SER A 103 14.75 -3.26 -32.19
N LYS A 104 15.30 -2.04 -32.31
CA LYS A 104 16.34 -1.55 -31.40
C LYS A 104 15.82 -1.35 -29.98
N GLU A 105 14.63 -0.80 -29.82
CA GLU A 105 14.02 -0.59 -28.50
C GLU A 105 13.76 -1.92 -27.80
N MET A 106 13.14 -2.89 -28.50
CA MET A 106 12.92 -4.24 -27.96
C MET A 106 14.23 -4.97 -27.64
N PHE A 107 15.26 -4.85 -28.49
CA PHE A 107 16.58 -5.42 -28.23
C PHE A 107 17.22 -4.81 -26.98
N GLY A 108 17.15 -3.48 -26.82
CA GLY A 108 17.67 -2.77 -25.65
C GLY A 108 17.01 -3.23 -24.35
N VAL A 109 15.68 -3.39 -24.35
CA VAL A 109 14.93 -3.94 -23.21
C VAL A 109 15.41 -5.35 -22.88
N GLY A 110 15.58 -6.22 -23.89
CA GLY A 110 16.07 -7.58 -23.68
C GLY A 110 17.48 -7.63 -23.08
N VAL A 111 18.41 -6.79 -23.56
CA VAL A 111 19.76 -6.68 -23.01
C VAL A 111 19.72 -6.21 -21.55
N TYR A 112 18.92 -5.20 -21.23
CA TYR A 112 18.75 -4.72 -19.87
C TYR A 112 18.27 -5.82 -18.92
N ILE A 113 17.22 -6.56 -19.30
CA ILE A 113 16.69 -7.68 -18.51
C ILE A 113 17.77 -8.75 -18.29
N GLY A 114 18.52 -9.10 -19.33
CA GLY A 114 19.59 -10.09 -19.24
C GLY A 114 20.70 -9.68 -18.27
N ILE A 115 21.14 -8.42 -18.32
CA ILE A 115 22.15 -7.89 -17.40
C ILE A 115 21.64 -7.88 -15.95
N GLN A 116 20.41 -7.43 -15.74
CA GLN A 116 19.80 -7.41 -14.40
C GLN A 116 19.74 -8.83 -13.80
N ALA A 117 19.23 -9.80 -14.56
CA ALA A 117 19.16 -11.20 -14.13
C ALA A 117 20.54 -11.79 -13.79
N PHE A 118 21.56 -11.43 -14.58
CA PHE A 118 22.94 -11.83 -14.29
C PHE A 118 23.44 -11.21 -12.97
N MET A 119 23.22 -9.91 -12.74
CA MET A 119 23.61 -9.26 -11.50
C MET A 119 22.92 -9.87 -10.27
N ASP A 120 21.62 -10.19 -10.39
CA ASP A 120 20.85 -10.81 -9.32
C ASP A 120 21.39 -12.20 -8.98
N SER A 121 21.71 -13.03 -9.99
CA SER A 121 22.33 -14.35 -9.77
C SER A 121 23.68 -14.26 -9.04
N MET A 122 24.49 -13.24 -9.35
CA MET A 122 25.77 -13.01 -8.67
C MET A 122 25.59 -12.61 -7.20
N GLN A 123 24.50 -11.92 -6.86
CA GLN A 123 24.21 -11.54 -5.48
C GLN A 123 23.71 -12.72 -4.66
N GLU A 124 22.86 -13.58 -5.24
CA GLU A 124 22.37 -14.79 -4.58
C GLU A 124 23.51 -15.78 -4.30
N GLU A 125 24.42 -16.00 -5.24
CA GLU A 125 25.60 -16.84 -5.01
C GLU A 125 26.49 -16.33 -3.87
N LYS A 126 26.60 -15.00 -3.70
CA LYS A 126 27.36 -14.40 -2.60
C LYS A 126 26.67 -14.56 -1.24
N LYS A 127 25.33 -14.56 -1.21
CA LYS A 127 24.56 -14.82 0.02
C LYS A 127 24.64 -16.29 0.44
N ASN A 128 24.65 -17.22 -0.53
CA ASN A 128 24.69 -18.66 -0.27
C ASN A 128 26.10 -19.20 0.07
N LYS A 129 27.15 -18.41 -0.15
CA LYS A 129 28.55 -18.75 0.21
C LYS A 129 29.02 -18.13 1.55
N LYS A 130 28.11 -17.52 2.31
CA LYS A 130 28.33 -17.01 3.68
C LYS A 130 27.66 -17.91 4.69
#